data_AF-A0A1F3WU16-F1
#
_entry.id   AF-A0A1F3WU16-F1
#
_cell.length_a   1.000
_cell.length_b   1.000
_cell.length_c   1.000
_cell.angle_alpha   90.00
_cell.angle_beta   90.00
_cell.angle_gamma   90.00
#
_symmetry.space_group_name_H-M   'P 1'
#
loop_
_entity.id
_entity.type
_entity.pdbx_description
1 polymer ?
#
loop_
_entity_poly.entity_id
_entity_poly.type
_entity_poly.pdbx_seq_one_letter_code
_entity_poly.pdbx_strand_id
1 'polypeptide(L)'
;MTSKLPINLADLLRQRTVEGDRIEYKAGWNPDAIVRTLCAFANDFENLGGGYIVIGQDCDAHGQPVFPPVGLDTNQLDKIQRELLGYCNLIQPPFLTIIHSQSGPAT
;
A
#
# COMPACT_ATOMS: atom_id res chain seq x y z
N MET A 1 -5.68 -6.86 -16.27
CA MET A 1 -6.02 -5.44 -16.47
C MET A 1 -5.14 -4.64 -15.52
N THR A 2 -4.09 -3.98 -16.01
CA THR A 2 -3.25 -3.09 -15.18
C THR A 2 -4.03 -1.80 -14.94
N SER A 3 -4.76 -1.73 -13.83
CA SER A 3 -5.41 -0.51 -13.37
C SER A 3 -4.32 0.52 -13.07
N LYS A 4 -4.29 1.60 -13.84
CA LYS A 4 -3.36 2.71 -13.63
C LYS A 4 -3.75 3.41 -12.33
N LEU A 5 -2.79 3.60 -11.42
CA LEU A 5 -3.02 4.43 -10.23
C LEU A 5 -3.53 5.81 -10.68
N PRO A 6 -4.52 6.40 -9.99
CA PRO A 6 -5.01 7.74 -10.28
C PRO A 6 -3.97 8.83 -9.98
N ILE A 7 -2.82 8.45 -9.42
CA ILE A 7 -1.70 9.30 -9.05
C ILE A 7 -0.37 8.75 -9.59
N ASN A 8 0.61 9.63 -9.79
CA ASN A 8 1.97 9.25 -10.15
C ASN A 8 2.64 8.48 -8.99
N LEU A 9 3.17 7.28 -9.27
CA LEU A 9 3.82 6.46 -8.25
C LEU A 9 5.05 7.15 -7.64
N ALA A 10 5.87 7.85 -8.43
CA ALA A 10 7.07 8.49 -7.94
C ALA A 10 6.77 9.64 -6.95
N ASP A 11 5.63 10.31 -7.14
CA ASP A 11 5.15 11.33 -6.21
C ASP A 11 4.53 10.73 -4.95
N LEU A 12 3.81 9.60 -5.08
CA LEU A 12 3.29 8.83 -3.94
C LEU A 12 4.42 8.29 -3.06
N LEU A 13 5.45 7.68 -3.67
CA LEU A 13 6.62 7.15 -2.96
C LEU A 13 7.43 8.23 -2.24
N ARG A 14 7.31 9.50 -2.65
CA ARG A 14 8.05 10.63 -2.07
C ARG A 14 7.17 11.57 -1.25
N GLN A 15 5.93 11.18 -0.94
CA GLN A 15 4.96 12.02 -0.20
C GLN A 15 4.78 13.44 -0.78
N ARG A 16 4.85 13.61 -2.11
CA ARG A 16 4.84 14.95 -2.73
C ARG A 16 3.44 15.52 -2.95
N THR A 17 2.49 14.65 -3.31
CA THR A 17 1.17 15.06 -3.78
C THR A 17 0.05 14.52 -2.88
N VAL A 18 0.38 13.58 -1.99
CA VAL A 18 -0.53 13.01 -0.99
C VAL A 18 0.08 13.31 0.36
N GLU A 19 -0.74 13.82 1.26
CA GLU A 19 -0.36 14.08 2.66
C GLU A 19 0.15 12.80 3.32
N GLY A 20 1.24 12.90 4.09
CA GLY A 20 1.93 11.75 4.67
C GLY A 20 1.00 10.83 5.47
N ASP A 21 0.04 11.40 6.19
CA ASP A 21 -0.92 10.67 7.04
C ASP A 21 -1.87 9.76 6.23
N ARG A 22 -1.92 9.91 4.91
CA ARG A 22 -2.68 9.05 3.99
C ARG A 22 -1.83 7.96 3.36
N ILE A 23 -0.55 7.85 3.71
CA ILE A 23 0.38 6.86 3.17
C ILE A 23 0.97 6.03 4.30
N GLU A 24 0.72 4.73 4.26
CA GLU A 24 1.39 3.78 5.15
C GLU A 24 2.46 3.01 4.38
N TYR A 25 3.72 3.14 4.80
CA TYR A 25 4.84 2.36 4.27
C TYR A 25 5.00 1.05 5.02
N LYS A 26 5.17 -0.05 4.28
CA LYS A 26 5.49 -1.38 4.81
C LYS A 26 6.67 -1.95 4.03
N ALA A 27 7.76 -2.27 4.71
CA ALA A 27 8.96 -2.82 4.05
C ALA A 27 8.71 -4.18 3.37
N GLY A 28 7.69 -4.93 3.81
CA GLY A 28 7.33 -6.22 3.22
C GLY A 28 5.89 -6.66 3.53
N TRP A 29 5.53 -7.86 3.08
CA TRP A 29 4.20 -8.44 3.30
C TRP A 29 4.05 -8.99 4.72
N ASN A 30 3.19 -8.34 5.51
CA ASN A 30 2.66 -8.86 6.77
C ASN A 30 1.13 -8.68 6.76
N PRO A 31 0.34 -9.75 6.60
CA PRO A 31 -1.11 -9.64 6.42
C PRO A 31 -1.79 -8.99 7.63
N ASP A 32 -1.36 -9.32 8.85
CA ASP A 32 -1.96 -8.77 10.07
C ASP A 32 -1.76 -7.26 10.17
N ALA A 33 -0.56 -6.76 9.85
CA ALA A 33 -0.27 -5.34 9.88
C ALA A 33 -1.01 -4.59 8.77
N ILE A 34 -1.06 -5.17 7.56
CA ILE A 34 -1.69 -4.57 6.39
C ILE A 34 -3.20 -4.50 6.55
N VAL A 35 -3.84 -5.57 7.01
CA VAL A 35 -5.30 -5.60 7.22
C VAL A 35 -5.71 -4.62 8.32
N ARG A 36 -4.91 -4.44 9.37
CA ARG A 36 -5.17 -3.39 10.39
C ARG A 36 -5.15 -1.99 9.79
N THR A 37 -4.13 -1.68 8.98
CA THR A 37 -4.08 -0.39 8.26
C THR A 37 -5.26 -0.24 7.30
N LEU A 38 -5.62 -1.30 6.58
CA LEU A 38 -6.76 -1.31 5.67
C LEU A 38 -8.06 -0.96 6.40
N CYS A 39 -8.32 -1.59 7.53
CA CYS A 39 -9.48 -1.27 8.36
C CYS A 39 -9.43 0.15 8.92
N ALA A 40 -8.25 0.65 9.33
CA ALA A 40 -8.10 2.02 9.78
C ALA A 40 -8.47 3.03 8.68
N PHE A 41 -8.00 2.82 7.45
CA PHE A 41 -8.38 3.64 6.30
C PHE A 41 -9.84 3.48 5.88
N ALA A 42 -10.40 2.27 5.99
CA ALA A 42 -11.80 2.02 5.67
C ALA A 42 -12.76 2.68 6.68
N ASN A 43 -12.38 2.72 7.96
CA ASN A 43 -13.16 3.39 9.00
C ASN A 43 -13.12 4.91 8.89
N ASP A 44 -12.09 5.46 8.24
CA ASP A 44 -11.93 6.87 7.89
C ASP A 44 -12.25 7.84 9.05
N PHE A 45 -11.83 7.53 10.27
CA PHE A 45 -12.12 8.34 11.47
C PHE A 45 -11.62 9.79 11.34
N GLU A 46 -10.50 9.98 10.65
CA GLU A 46 -9.91 11.30 10.39
C GLU A 46 -10.53 12.01 9.16
N ASN A 47 -11.54 11.41 8.51
CA ASN A 47 -12.24 11.91 7.32
C ASN A 47 -11.30 12.27 6.15
N LEU A 48 -10.27 11.44 5.93
CA LEU A 48 -9.27 11.61 4.88
C LEU A 48 -9.73 11.02 3.54
N GLY A 49 -10.83 10.26 3.52
CA GLY A 49 -11.31 9.54 2.34
C GLY A 49 -10.40 8.34 2.00
N GLY A 50 -9.84 7.68 3.02
CA GLY A 50 -8.94 6.54 2.89
C GLY A 50 -7.48 6.91 2.56
N GLY A 51 -6.70 5.92 2.12
CA GLY A 51 -5.25 6.06 1.94
C GLY A 51 -4.60 4.99 1.07
N TYR A 52 -3.27 5.04 1.04
CA TYR A 52 -2.42 4.16 0.25
C TYR A 52 -1.55 3.31 1.18
N ILE A 53 -1.50 2.01 0.94
CA ILE A 53 -0.53 1.12 1.56
C ILE A 53 0.53 0.80 0.51
N VAL A 54 1.77 1.17 0.78
CA VAL A 54 2.90 0.91 -0.12
C VAL A 54 3.75 -0.20 0.48
N ILE A 55 3.78 -1.36 -0.19
CA ILE A 55 4.49 -2.55 0.26
C ILE A 55 5.82 -2.67 -0.51
N GLY A 56 6.91 -2.95 0.19
CA GLY A 56 8.28 -2.91 -0.36
C GLY A 56 8.95 -1.54 -0.18
N GLN A 57 8.44 -0.67 0.68
CA GLN A 57 9.01 0.64 0.99
C GLN A 57 9.24 0.74 2.49
N ASP A 58 10.45 1.10 2.89
CA ASP A 58 10.81 1.33 4.29
C ASP A 58 10.76 2.82 4.65
N CYS A 59 10.70 3.14 5.94
CA CYS A 59 10.72 4.52 6.43
C CYS A 59 11.61 4.68 7.67
N ASP A 60 12.06 5.91 7.91
CA ASP A 60 12.82 6.25 9.11
C ASP A 60 11.91 6.47 10.34
N ALA A 61 12.51 6.80 11.48
CA ALA A 61 11.79 7.06 12.72
C ALA A 61 10.83 8.26 12.66
N HIS A 62 10.91 9.09 11.62
CA HIS A 62 10.04 10.23 11.37
C HIS A 62 8.99 9.94 10.28
N GLY A 63 8.88 8.69 9.82
CA GLY A 63 7.94 8.27 8.78
C GLY A 63 8.33 8.71 7.37
N GLN A 64 9.57 9.17 7.17
CA GLN A 64 10.06 9.56 5.84
C GLN A 64 10.53 8.33 5.07
N PRO A 65 10.18 8.20 3.78
CA PRO A 65 10.54 7.04 2.98
C PRO A 65 12.06 6.97 2.76
N VAL A 66 12.65 5.81 3.06
CA VAL A 66 14.08 5.55 2.83
C VAL A 66 14.27 5.02 1.41
N PHE A 67 15.17 5.65 0.65
CA PHE A 67 15.50 5.22 -0.71
C PHE A 67 16.89 4.56 -0.79
N PRO A 68 17.07 3.54 -1.66
CA PRO A 68 16.07 2.97 -2.56
C PRO A 68 15.01 2.13 -1.82
N PRO A 69 13.81 1.91 -2.41
CA PRO A 69 12.81 1.01 -1.83
C PRO A 69 13.39 -0.40 -1.66
N VAL A 70 12.95 -1.11 -0.63
CA VAL A 70 13.33 -2.51 -0.38
C VAL A 70 12.88 -3.42 -1.52
N GLY A 71 11.72 -3.11 -2.12
CA GLY A 71 11.09 -3.89 -3.16
C GLY A 71 10.40 -5.14 -2.64
N LEU A 72 9.88 -5.94 -3.58
CA LEU A 72 9.27 -7.24 -3.34
C LEU A 72 9.78 -8.22 -4.39
N ASP A 73 9.94 -9.48 -4.01
CA ASP A 73 10.20 -10.54 -4.98
C ASP A 73 8.93 -10.74 -5.84
N THR A 74 9.11 -10.80 -7.16
CA THR A 74 8.03 -10.98 -8.12
C THR A 74 7.24 -12.27 -7.90
N ASN A 75 7.87 -13.31 -7.35
CA ASN A 75 7.20 -14.57 -7.01
C ASN A 75 6.16 -14.43 -5.87
N GLN A 76 6.21 -13.34 -5.10
CA GLN A 76 5.28 -13.10 -3.98
C GLN A 76 4.00 -12.39 -4.41
N LEU A 77 4.00 -11.72 -5.57
CA LEU A 77 2.90 -10.84 -5.99
C LEU A 77 1.56 -11.58 -6.08
N ASP A 78 1.54 -12.77 -6.69
CA ASP A 78 0.31 -13.58 -6.82
C ASP A 78 -0.22 -14.07 -5.46
N LYS A 79 0.69 -14.39 -4.53
CA LYS A 79 0.33 -14.78 -3.16
C LYS A 79 -0.31 -13.60 -2.44
N ILE A 80 0.36 -12.45 -2.46
CA ILE A 80 -0.08 -11.21 -1.81
C ILE A 80 -1.46 -10.81 -2.32
N GLN A 81 -1.65 -10.78 -3.64
CA GLN A 81 -2.91 -10.39 -4.25
C GLN A 81 -4.06 -11.33 -3.84
N ARG A 82 -3.82 -12.64 -3.84
CA ARG A 82 -4.83 -13.64 -3.44
C ARG A 82 -5.18 -13.54 -1.95
N GLU A 83 -4.18 -13.40 -1.09
CA GLU A 83 -4.40 -13.24 0.35
C GLU A 83 -5.15 -11.95 0.66
N LEU A 84 -4.73 -10.82 0.07
CA LEU A 84 -5.39 -9.53 0.26
C LEU A 84 -6.86 -9.56 -0.19
N LEU A 85 -7.16 -10.16 -1.34
CA LEU A 85 -8.55 -10.36 -1.78
C LEU A 85 -9.35 -11.20 -0.79
N GLY A 86 -8.75 -12.26 -0.24
CA GLY A 86 -9.35 -13.07 0.82
C GLY A 86 -9.71 -12.24 2.05
N TYR A 87 -8.79 -11.38 2.51
CA TYR A 87 -9.03 -10.52 3.67
C TYR A 87 -10.06 -9.41 3.40
N CYS A 88 -10.04 -8.77 2.22
CA CYS A 88 -11.03 -7.75 1.87
C CYS A 88 -12.47 -8.31 1.90
N ASN A 89 -12.65 -9.57 1.52
CA ASN A 89 -13.96 -10.24 1.58
C ASN A 89 -14.47 -10.49 3.01
N LEU A 90 -13.62 -10.33 4.03
CA LEU A 90 -14.00 -10.44 5.43
C LEU A 90 -14.43 -9.10 6.04
N ILE A 91 -14.21 -7.98 5.35
CA ILE A 91 -14.54 -6.64 5.82
C ILE A 91 -16.01 -6.31 5.46
N GLN A 92 -16.77 -5.80 6.43
CA GLN A 92 -18.15 -5.35 6.23
C GLN A 92 -18.34 -3.88 6.64
N PRO A 93 -18.99 -3.04 5.81
CA PRO A 93 -19.49 -3.33 4.45
C PRO A 93 -18.33 -3.62 3.47
N PRO A 94 -18.61 -4.20 2.28
CA PRO A 94 -17.56 -4.61 1.35
C PRO A 94 -16.61 -3.47 1.01
N PHE A 95 -15.33 -3.63 1.36
CA PHE A 95 -14.28 -2.66 1.05
C PHE A 95 -13.54 -3.06 -0.23
N LEU A 96 -13.67 -2.26 -1.29
CA LEU A 96 -13.00 -2.50 -2.57
C LEU A 96 -11.62 -1.82 -2.58
N THR A 97 -10.56 -2.62 -2.65
CA THR A 97 -9.19 -2.12 -2.78
C THR A 97 -8.72 -2.22 -4.24
N ILE A 98 -8.09 -1.15 -4.75
CA ILE A 98 -7.41 -1.19 -6.05
C ILE A 98 -5.96 -1.62 -5.82
N ILE A 99 -5.57 -2.74 -6.40
CA ILE A 99 -4.20 -3.25 -6.33
C ILE A 99 -3.46 -2.84 -7.60
N HIS A 100 -2.30 -2.22 -7.42
CA HIS A 100 -1.37 -1.88 -8.50
C HIS A 100 0.00 -2.45 -8.19
N SER A 101 0.58 -3.17 -9.14
CA SER A 101 1.98 -3.61 -9.09
C SER A 101 2.76 -2.92 -10.20
N GLN A 102 3.95 -2.42 -9.86
CA GLN A 102 4.90 -1.88 -10.83
C GLN A 102 6.22 -2.63 -10.67
N SER A 103 6.74 -3.14 -11.79
CA SER A 103 8.11 -3.61 -11.87
C SER A 103 9.05 -2.42 -12.12
N GLY A 104 10.08 -2.29 -11.28
CA GLY A 104 11.23 -1.42 -11.55
C GLY A 104 12.30 -2.16 -12.34
N PRO A 105 13.30 -1.45 -12.92
CA PRO A 105 14.48 -2.11 -13.44
C PRO A 105 15.16 -2.87 -12.30
N ALA A 106 15.48 -4.15 -12.52
CA ALA A 106 16.34 -4.92 -11.63
C ALA A 106 17.65 -4.14 -11.51
N THR A 107 17.94 -3.63 -10.31
CA THR A 107 19.22 -2.95 -10.03
C THR A 107 20.28 -4.01 -9.76
#